data_AF-A0A522A7G3-F1
#
_entry.id   AF-A0A522A7G3-F1
#
_cell.length_a   1.000
_cell.length_b   1.000
_cell.length_c   1.000
_cell.angle_alpha   90.00
_cell.angle_beta   90.00
_cell.angle_gamma   90.00
#
_symmetry.space_group_name_H-M   'P 1'
#
loop_
_entity.id
_entity.type
_entity.pdbx_description
1 polymer ?
#
loop_
_entity_poly.entity_id
_entity_poly.type
_entity_poly.pdbx_seq_one_letter_code
_entity_poly.pdbx_strand_id
1 'polypeptide(L)'
;MQVSLAAPYPGTELYEQAKLNGWFSKRKDKGDILHDDGFQQSALEYPGLSKEEIFENVERFYHRYYLRPKPILRIIKTMLEDKDVCVRRLREGYEFFKSMAQRRSDLAASKATAA
;
A
#
# COMPACT_ATOMS: atom_id res chain seq x y z
N MET A 1 11.20 -7.19 -6.07
CA MET A 1 11.23 -7.33 -4.61
C MET A 1 9.81 -7.08 -4.15
N GLN A 2 9.20 -8.05 -3.51
CA GLN A 2 7.84 -7.91 -3.01
C GLN A 2 7.92 -7.71 -1.49
N VAL A 3 7.24 -6.69 -0.98
CA VAL A 3 7.16 -6.38 0.44
C VAL A 3 5.71 -6.24 0.83
N SER A 4 5.32 -6.91 1.91
CA SER A 4 3.96 -6.87 2.44
C SER A 4 3.98 -6.32 3.85
N LEU A 5 2.89 -5.67 4.25
CA LEU A 5 2.66 -5.31 5.65
C LEU A 5 2.25 -6.56 6.43
N ALA A 6 2.75 -6.65 7.66
CA ALA A 6 2.41 -7.76 8.54
C ALA A 6 0.93 -7.69 8.93
N ALA A 7 0.22 -8.80 8.75
CA ALA A 7 -1.19 -8.93 9.10
C ALA A 7 -1.34 -9.82 10.34
N PRO A 8 -1.76 -9.26 11.49
CA PRO A 8 -2.03 -10.05 12.69
C PRO A 8 -3.36 -10.80 12.53
N TYR A 9 -3.31 -12.07 12.11
CA TYR A 9 -4.51 -12.92 12.04
C TYR A 9 -4.74 -13.69 13.35
N PRO A 10 -6.00 -13.89 13.79
CA PRO A 10 -6.30 -14.69 14.98
C PRO A 10 -5.60 -16.06 14.96
N GLY A 11 -4.98 -16.44 16.09
CA GLY A 11 -4.20 -17.68 16.22
C GLY A 11 -2.73 -17.58 15.79
N THR A 12 -2.27 -16.42 15.31
CA THR A 12 -0.83 -16.16 15.08
C THR A 12 -0.17 -15.55 16.32
N GLU A 13 1.13 -15.79 16.50
CA GLU A 13 1.89 -15.17 17.60
C GLU A 13 1.84 -13.63 17.53
N LEU A 14 1.92 -13.08 16.33
CA LEU A 14 1.82 -11.64 16.09
C LEU A 14 0.47 -11.07 16.58
N TYR A 15 -0.62 -11.82 16.41
CA TYR A 15 -1.94 -11.41 16.91
C TYR A 15 -1.99 -11.36 18.43
N GLU A 16 -1.44 -12.37 19.10
CA GLU A 16 -1.38 -12.39 20.57
C GLU A 16 -0.47 -11.28 21.10
N GLN A 17 0.69 -11.03 20.49
CA GLN A 17 1.56 -9.92 20.84
C GLN A 17 0.87 -8.57 20.62
N ALA A 18 0.17 -8.39 19.51
CA ALA A 18 -0.58 -7.16 19.24
C ALA A 18 -1.70 -6.93 20.25
N LYS A 19 -2.36 -8.00 20.70
CA LYS A 19 -3.39 -7.94 21.73
C LYS A 19 -2.81 -7.58 23.10
N LEU A 20 -1.74 -8.24 23.52
CA LEU A 20 -1.07 -8.03 24.80
C LEU A 20 -0.50 -6.61 24.93
N ASN A 21 0.09 -6.09 23.84
CA ASN A 21 0.71 -4.76 23.84
C ASN A 21 -0.25 -3.64 23.39
N GLY A 22 -1.49 -3.97 23.03
CA GLY A 22 -2.47 -2.99 22.58
C GLY A 22 -2.10 -2.30 21.25
N TRP A 23 -1.44 -3.01 20.34
CA TRP A 23 -1.01 -2.49 19.02
C TRP A 23 -2.13 -2.41 17.99
N PHE A 24 -3.31 -2.98 18.26
CA PHE A 24 -4.45 -2.78 17.39
C PHE A 24 -4.86 -1.31 17.39
N SER A 25 -4.96 -0.71 16.20
CA SER A 25 -5.40 0.67 16.03
C SER A 25 -6.70 0.92 16.82
N LYS A 26 -6.69 1.92 17.71
CA LYS A 26 -7.81 2.25 18.60
C LYS A 26 -9.00 2.90 17.89
N ARG A 27 -8.91 3.19 16.60
CA ARG A 27 -10.07 3.61 15.81
C ARG A 27 -11.02 2.42 15.69
N LYS A 28 -12.08 2.49 16.48
CA LYS A 28 -13.27 1.65 16.42
C LYS A 28 -13.73 1.56 14.97
N ASP A 29 -13.35 0.50 14.26
CA ASP A 29 -14.18 -0.15 13.23
C ASP A 29 -13.58 -1.54 13.02
N LYS A 30 -14.27 -2.54 13.57
CA LYS A 30 -13.86 -3.96 13.67
C LYS A 30 -13.76 -4.69 12.31
N GLY A 31 -13.59 -3.99 11.19
CA GLY A 31 -13.63 -4.58 9.85
C GLY A 31 -12.60 -4.06 8.84
N ASP A 32 -11.85 -3.01 9.15
CA ASP A 32 -11.18 -2.20 8.11
C ASP A 32 -9.72 -2.63 7.83
N ILE A 33 -9.46 -3.95 7.82
CA ILE A 33 -8.17 -4.49 7.32
C ILE A 33 -8.10 -4.32 5.80
N LEU A 34 -9.27 -4.22 5.15
CA LEU A 34 -9.46 -3.96 3.74
C LEU A 34 -10.34 -2.73 3.62
N HIS A 35 -9.80 -1.64 3.05
CA HIS A 35 -10.69 -0.60 2.55
C HIS A 35 -11.44 -1.13 1.32
N ASP A 36 -12.61 -0.55 1.06
CA ASP A 36 -13.42 -0.77 -0.16
C ASP A 36 -12.68 -0.39 -1.47
N ASP A 37 -11.47 0.17 -1.34
CA ASP A 37 -10.55 0.53 -2.42
C ASP A 37 -9.54 -0.58 -2.79
N GLY A 38 -9.59 -1.74 -2.10
CA GLY A 38 -8.74 -2.91 -2.36
C GLY A 38 -7.33 -2.82 -1.77
N PHE A 39 -7.00 -1.80 -0.98
CA PHE A 39 -5.71 -1.67 -0.31
C PHE A 39 -5.77 -2.12 1.15
N GLN A 40 -4.70 -2.82 1.57
CA GLN A 40 -4.55 -3.31 2.93
C GLN A 40 -3.96 -2.21 3.83
N GLN A 41 -4.70 -1.75 4.83
CA GLN A 41 -4.14 -0.88 5.89
C GLN A 41 -3.29 -1.69 6.87
N SER A 42 -2.31 -1.04 7.50
CA SER A 42 -1.65 -1.61 8.66
C SER A 42 -2.67 -1.73 9.80
N ALA A 43 -2.99 -2.96 10.19
CA ALA A 43 -3.81 -3.25 11.36
C ALA A 43 -3.08 -2.93 12.69
N LEU A 44 -1.77 -2.67 12.61
CA LEU A 44 -0.87 -2.45 13.73
C LEU A 44 -0.41 -0.99 13.82
N GLU A 45 -0.34 -0.51 15.05
CA GLU A 45 0.22 0.76 15.49
C GLU A 45 1.15 0.46 16.67
N TYR A 46 2.41 0.92 16.59
CA TYR A 46 3.40 0.69 17.65
C TYR A 46 3.62 1.98 18.45
N PRO A 47 4.13 1.89 19.70
CA PRO A 47 4.56 3.06 20.45
C PRO A 47 5.60 3.87 19.65
N GLY A 48 5.25 5.11 19.28
CA GLY A 48 6.12 5.99 18.50
C GLY A 48 6.17 5.72 17.00
N LEU A 49 5.32 4.83 16.47
CA LEU A 49 5.21 4.57 15.04
C LEU A 49 3.75 4.32 14.66
N SER A 50 3.12 5.34 14.08
CA SER A 50 1.69 5.32 13.71
C SER A 50 1.43 4.40 12.51
N LYS A 51 0.18 3.97 12.34
CA LYS A 51 -0.21 3.17 11.17
C LYS A 51 -0.02 3.93 9.85
N GLU A 52 -0.24 5.25 9.86
CA GLU A 52 -0.06 6.12 8.71
C GLU A 52 1.42 6.20 8.32
N GLU A 53 2.31 6.32 9.31
CA GLU A 53 3.76 6.35 9.08
C GLU A 53 4.28 5.00 8.58
N ILE A 54 3.74 3.87 9.05
CA ILE A 54 4.06 2.54 8.51
C ILE A 54 3.71 2.46 7.03
N PHE A 55 2.50 2.91 6.66
CA PHE A 55 2.04 2.87 5.27
C PHE A 55 2.86 3.79 4.36
N GLU A 56 3.12 5.03 4.79
CA GLU A 56 3.95 5.98 4.06
C GLU A 56 5.37 5.44 3.84
N ASN A 57 5.96 4.79 4.85
CA ASN A 57 7.28 4.20 4.73
C ASN A 57 7.33 3.05 3.71
N VAL A 58 6.27 2.26 3.56
CA VAL A 58 6.18 1.22 2.53
C VAL A 58 6.11 1.85 1.13
N GLU A 59 5.28 2.88 0.94
CA GLU A 59 5.22 3.62 -0.33
C GLU A 59 6.59 4.22 -0.67
N ARG A 60 7.21 4.88 0.30
CA ARG A 60 8.53 5.48 0.17
C ARG A 60 9.60 4.44 -0.17
N PHE A 61 9.56 3.27 0.45
CA PHE A 61 10.45 2.15 0.14
C PHE A 61 10.29 1.72 -1.32
N TYR A 62 9.07 1.51 -1.78
CA TYR A 62 8.80 1.08 -3.16
C TYR A 62 9.30 2.09 -4.17
N HIS A 63 8.99 3.37 -3.98
CA HIS A 63 9.46 4.45 -4.83
C HIS A 63 11.00 4.52 -4.87
N ARG A 64 11.65 4.51 -3.70
CA ARG A 64 13.12 4.52 -3.61
C ARG A 64 13.78 3.27 -4.16
N TYR A 65 13.14 2.11 -4.13
CA TYR A 65 13.74 0.87 -4.62
C TYR A 65 13.59 0.76 -6.14
N TYR A 66 12.36 0.86 -6.64
CA TYR A 66 12.09 0.60 -8.06
C TYR A 66 12.60 1.70 -8.99
N LEU A 67 12.73 2.94 -8.51
CA LEU A 67 13.33 4.03 -9.29
C LEU A 67 14.86 4.10 -9.23
N ARG A 68 15.53 3.19 -8.51
CA ARG A 68 16.99 3.09 -8.60
C ARG A 68 17.40 2.73 -10.03
N PRO A 69 18.59 3.15 -10.50
CA PRO A 69 19.06 2.86 -11.86
C PRO A 69 19.02 1.36 -12.21
N LYS A 70 19.47 0.49 -11.31
CA LYS A 70 19.52 -0.96 -11.58
C LYS A 70 18.13 -1.59 -11.78
N PRO A 71 17.14 -1.45 -10.86
CA PRO A 71 15.81 -2.02 -11.06
C PRO A 71 15.04 -1.42 -12.24
N ILE A 72 15.07 -0.08 -12.41
CA ILE A 72 14.29 0.56 -13.48
C ILE A 72 14.82 0.16 -14.87
N LEU A 73 16.14 0.15 -15.05
CA LEU A 73 16.75 -0.24 -16.33
C LEU A 73 16.47 -1.70 -16.66
N ARG A 74 16.40 -2.59 -15.65
CA ARG A 74 15.99 -3.98 -15.88
C ARG A 74 14.55 -4.08 -16.39
N ILE A 75 13.63 -3.30 -15.81
CA ILE A 75 12.22 -3.28 -16.25
C ILE A 75 12.12 -2.76 -17.68
N ILE A 76 12.80 -1.64 -17.98
CA ILE A 76 12.84 -1.04 -19.31
C ILE A 76 13.44 -2.02 -20.33
N LYS A 77 14.56 -2.66 -20.00
CA LYS A 77 15.19 -3.65 -20.88
C LYS A 77 14.22 -4.76 -21.28
N THR A 78 13.50 -5.35 -20.33
CA THR A 78 12.48 -6.36 -20.63
C THR A 78 11.35 -5.82 -21.51
N MET A 79 10.96 -4.55 -21.35
CA MET A 79 9.94 -3.93 -22.22
C MET A 79 10.47 -3.65 -23.63
N LEU A 80 11.77 -3.42 -23.79
CA LEU A 80 12.38 -3.25 -25.12
C LEU A 80 12.58 -4.58 -25.85
N GLU A 81 12.77 -5.67 -25.11
CA GLU A 81 12.94 -7.02 -25.65
C GLU A 81 11.62 -7.65 -26.14
N ASP A 82 10.48 -7.28 -25.55
CA ASP A 82 9.17 -7.84 -25.85
C ASP A 82 8.09 -6.75 -25.96
N LYS A 83 7.56 -6.60 -27.18
CA LYS A 83 6.53 -5.61 -27.51
C LYS A 83 5.20 -5.87 -26.81
N ASP A 84 4.80 -7.13 -26.63
CA ASP A 84 3.55 -7.49 -25.97
C ASP A 84 3.64 -7.19 -24.47
N VAL A 85 4.79 -7.49 -23.85
CA VAL A 85 5.07 -7.09 -22.46
C VAL A 85 5.07 -5.57 -22.31
N CYS A 86 5.65 -4.84 -23.26
CA CYS A 86 5.67 -3.39 -23.25
C CYS A 86 4.26 -2.79 -23.27
N VAL A 87 3.44 -3.19 -24.25
CA VAL A 87 2.07 -2.69 -24.40
C VAL A 87 1.23 -3.01 -23.16
N ARG A 88 1.35 -4.23 -22.64
CA ARG A 88 0.63 -4.64 -21.43
C ARG A 88 1.03 -3.79 -20.22
N ARG A 89 2.33 -3.66 -19.93
CA ARG A 89 2.82 -2.88 -18.76
C ARG A 89 2.46 -1.40 -18.85
N LEU A 90 2.49 -0.82 -20.05
CA LEU A 90 2.07 0.57 -20.25
C LEU A 90 0.57 0.76 -19.99
N ARG A 91 -0.26 -0.20 -20.44
CA ARG A 91 -1.70 -0.20 -20.15
C ARG A 91 -1.98 -0.34 -18.65
N GLU A 92 -1.38 -1.34 -18.01
CA GLU A 92 -1.50 -1.57 -16.56
C GLU A 92 -1.03 -0.33 -15.77
N GLY A 93 0.08 0.29 -16.18
CA GLY A 93 0.57 1.53 -15.59
C GLY A 93 -0.43 2.68 -15.75
N TYR A 94 -1.02 2.83 -16.94
CA TYR A 94 -2.04 3.85 -17.19
C TYR A 94 -3.31 3.62 -16.33
N GLU A 95 -3.81 2.40 -16.27
CA GLU A 95 -4.96 2.03 -15.44
C GLU A 95 -4.69 2.30 -13.96
N PHE A 96 -3.48 2.00 -13.49
CA PHE A 96 -3.04 2.32 -12.14
C PHE A 96 -3.01 3.83 -11.86
N PHE A 97 -2.42 4.64 -12.74
CA PHE A 97 -2.41 6.10 -12.54
C PHE A 97 -3.81 6.70 -12.61
N LYS A 98 -4.68 6.16 -13.47
CA LYS A 98 -6.09 6.56 -13.56
C LYS A 98 -6.84 6.26 -12.26
N SER A 99 -6.69 5.06 -11.69
CA SER A 99 -7.34 4.71 -10.42
C SER A 99 -6.82 5.56 -9.26
N MET A 100 -5.51 5.84 -9.24
CA MET A 100 -4.90 6.74 -8.24
C MET A 100 -5.41 8.19 -8.36
N ALA A 101 -5.60 8.70 -9.58
CA ALA A 101 -6.15 10.03 -9.80
C ALA A 101 -7.62 10.11 -9.35
N GLN A 102 -8.43 9.10 -9.70
CA GLN A 102 -9.83 9.01 -9.24
C GLN A 102 -9.92 9.03 -7.71
N ARG A 103 -9.08 8.24 -7.03
CA ARG A 103 -9.01 8.21 -5.57
C ARG A 103 -8.68 9.56 -4.94
N ARG A 104 -7.75 10.32 -5.52
CA ARG A 104 -7.42 11.67 -5.01
C ARG A 104 -8.64 12.59 -5.07
N SER A 105 -9.42 12.49 -6.13
CA SER A 105 -10.68 13.22 -6.28
C SER A 105 -11.72 12.76 -5.24
N ASP A 106 -11.88 11.45 -5.05
CA ASP A 106 -12.85 10.89 -4.09
C ASP A 106 -12.50 11.25 -2.64
N LEU A 107 -11.22 11.19 -2.27
CA LEU A 107 -10.70 11.65 -0.96
C LEU A 107 -10.93 13.15 -0.76
N ALA A 108 -10.74 13.97 -1.78
CA ALA A 108 -11.00 15.41 -1.71
C ALA A 108 -12.50 15.70 -1.54
N ALA A 109 -13.36 14.98 -2.26
CA ALA A 109 -14.81 15.09 -2.13
C ALA A 109 -15.30 14.68 -0.73
N SER A 110 -14.82 13.54 -0.20
CA SER A 110 -15.15 13.08 1.16
C SER A 110 -14.76 14.10 2.24
N LYS A 111 -13.56 14.70 2.12
CA LYS A 111 -13.12 15.79 3.03
C LYS A 111 -13.99 17.04 2.93
N ALA A 112 -14.48 17.37 1.74
CA ALA A 112 -15.37 18.52 1.53
C ALA A 112 -16.79 18.28 2.06
N THR A 113 -17.27 17.03 2.08
CA THR A 113 -18.58 16.66 2.67
C THR A 113 -18.52 16.53 4.20
N ALA A 114 -17.34 16.25 4.77
CA ALA A 114 -17.12 16.15 6.22
C ALA A 114 -16.82 17.49 6.90
N ALA A 115 -16.67 18.59 6.14
CA ALA A 115 -16.44 19.95 6.61
C ALA A 115 -17.73 20.78 6.53
#